data_AF-A0A800JBQ0-F1
#
_entry.id   AF-A0A800JBQ0-F1
#
_cell.length_a   1.000
_cell.length_b   1.000
_cell.length_c   1.000
_cell.angle_alpha   90.00
_cell.angle_beta   90.00
_cell.angle_gamma   90.00
#
_symmetry.space_group_name_H-M   'P 1'
#
loop_
_entity.id
_entity.type
_entity.pdbx_description
1 polymer ?
#
loop_
_entity_poly.entity_id
_entity_poly.type
_entity_poly.pdbx_seq_one_letter_code
_entity_poly.pdbx_strand_id
1 'polypeptide(L)'
;MGQVFKGERMPNVVVTLKGTVLATFGTRSVRARRSEDGGKTWGAEIVIAKPGFQCGGLTVDEASGDILAFVEDRHPPAPLRIFRSTDDGKSWKQIEFRIKPDSKGNMPSMHMNEHGITLRHGKQKGRLIRPSRFYAGKNESARWPQHYT
;
A
#
# COMPACT_ATOMS: atom_id res chain seq x y z
N MET A 1 3.65 10.40 23.69
CA MET A 1 3.43 9.72 22.39
C MET A 1 2.25 8.77 22.55
N GLY A 2 1.22 8.90 21.72
CA GLY A 2 0.01 8.08 21.78
C GLY A 2 0.02 6.98 20.73
N GLN A 3 -0.61 5.84 21.04
CA GLN A 3 -0.81 4.75 20.09
C GLN A 3 -1.74 5.20 18.95
N VAL A 4 -1.28 5.10 17.69
CA VAL A 4 -2.03 5.58 16.50
C VAL A 4 -3.21 4.65 16.15
N PHE A 5 -2.98 3.34 16.18
CA PHE A 5 -4.02 2.32 15.95
C PHE A 5 -4.01 1.28 17.05
N LYS A 6 -5.21 0.83 17.47
CA LYS A 6 -5.40 -0.27 18.43
C LYS A 6 -5.78 -1.56 17.70
N GLY A 7 -5.09 -2.65 18.04
CA GLY A 7 -5.32 -3.99 17.50
C GLY A 7 -5.02 -4.12 16.00
N GLU A 8 -4.82 -5.36 15.53
CA GLU A 8 -4.39 -5.73 14.16
C GLU A 8 -2.88 -5.55 13.89
N ARG A 9 -2.46 -5.66 12.63
CA ARG A 9 -1.05 -5.60 12.18
C ARG A 9 -0.95 -5.02 10.76
N MET A 10 0.27 -5.01 10.24
CA MET A 10 0.69 -4.49 8.92
C MET A 10 0.63 -2.96 8.85
N PRO A 11 1.52 -2.24 9.56
CA PRO A 11 1.63 -0.79 9.43
C PRO A 11 2.27 -0.38 8.11
N ASN A 12 1.95 0.82 7.65
CA ASN A 12 2.74 1.55 6.67
C ASN A 12 2.59 3.05 6.92
N VAL A 13 3.56 3.84 6.49
CA VAL A 13 3.56 5.29 6.65
C VAL A 13 4.20 5.94 5.44
N VAL A 14 3.61 7.04 4.98
CA VAL A 14 4.17 7.93 3.95
C VAL A 14 4.00 9.38 4.37
N VAL A 15 4.79 10.26 3.77
CA VAL A 15 4.61 11.71 3.86
C VAL A 15 4.14 12.21 2.49
N THR A 16 3.05 12.96 2.47
CA THR A 16 2.52 13.53 1.23
C THR A 16 3.32 14.76 0.81
N LEU A 17 3.10 15.24 -0.42
CA LEU A 17 3.71 16.49 -0.88
C LEU A 17 3.28 17.73 -0.07
N LYS A 18 2.20 17.63 0.72
CA LYS A 18 1.75 18.69 1.63
C LYS A 18 2.38 18.60 3.03
N GLY A 19 3.25 17.63 3.26
CA GLY A 19 3.85 17.36 4.57
C GLY A 19 2.95 16.59 5.53
N THR A 20 1.78 16.14 5.09
CA THR A 20 0.88 15.30 5.88
C THR A 20 1.52 13.93 6.09
N VAL A 21 1.63 13.48 7.34
CA VAL A 21 2.01 12.11 7.67
C VAL A 21 0.75 11.25 7.60
N LEU A 22 0.76 10.27 6.70
CA LEU A 22 -0.35 9.35 6.49
C LEU A 22 0.08 7.94 6.92
N ALA A 23 -0.54 7.43 7.99
CA ALA A 23 -0.31 6.08 8.48
C ALA A 23 -1.49 5.19 8.12
N THR A 24 -1.23 3.96 7.68
CA THR A 24 -2.25 2.97 7.39
C THR A 24 -2.03 1.68 8.16
N PHE A 25 -3.12 0.97 8.47
CA PHE A 25 -3.09 -0.23 9.28
C PHE A 25 -4.29 -1.16 9.02
N GLY A 26 -4.10 -2.47 9.19
CA GLY A 26 -5.19 -3.43 9.40
C GLY A 26 -5.25 -4.61 8.42
N THR A 27 -5.81 -5.71 8.91
CA THR A 27 -5.96 -6.99 8.21
C THR A 27 -7.42 -7.42 8.05
N ARG A 28 -8.35 -6.79 8.76
CA ARG A 28 -9.82 -6.96 8.59
C ARG A 28 -10.43 -5.82 7.78
N SER A 29 -9.90 -4.63 7.97
CA SER A 29 -10.18 -3.43 7.19
C SER A 29 -8.90 -2.62 7.08
N VAL A 30 -8.64 -2.04 5.91
CA VAL A 30 -7.52 -1.12 5.72
C VAL A 30 -7.97 0.27 6.11
N ARG A 31 -7.27 0.86 7.06
CA ARG A 31 -7.64 2.12 7.69
C ARG A 31 -6.47 3.08 7.63
N ALA A 32 -6.76 4.37 7.63
CA ALA A 32 -5.79 5.44 7.62
C ALA A 32 -6.03 6.43 8.76
N ARG A 33 -4.96 7.08 9.20
CA ARG A 33 -4.99 8.29 10.01
C ARG A 33 -4.00 9.28 9.44
N ARG A 34 -4.36 10.56 9.50
CA ARG A 34 -3.57 11.69 9.00
C ARG A 34 -3.05 12.49 10.18
N SER A 35 -1.85 13.02 10.04
CA SER A 35 -1.28 14.02 10.92
C SER A 35 -0.73 15.18 10.10
N GLU A 36 -1.16 16.39 10.42
CA GLU A 36 -0.76 17.63 9.73
C GLU A 36 0.31 18.40 10.51
N ASP A 37 0.79 17.84 11.64
CA ASP A 37 1.75 18.45 12.56
C ASP A 37 3.00 17.59 12.79
N GLY A 38 3.34 16.74 11.80
CA GLY A 38 4.54 15.91 11.82
C GLY A 38 4.45 14.68 12.73
N GLY A 39 3.24 14.17 12.97
CA GLY A 39 2.97 12.97 13.78
C GLY A 39 2.71 13.24 15.26
N LYS A 40 2.57 14.52 15.67
CA LYS A 40 2.31 14.88 17.07
C LYS A 40 0.87 14.57 17.47
N THR A 41 -0.09 14.94 16.61
CA THR A 41 -1.51 14.60 16.75
C THR A 41 -2.02 13.88 15.51
N TRP A 42 -3.05 13.06 15.69
CA TRP A 42 -3.63 12.24 14.64
C TRP A 42 -5.13 12.48 14.55
N GLY A 43 -5.62 12.70 13.35
CA GLY A 43 -7.04 12.89 13.07
C GLY A 43 -7.87 11.63 13.26
N ALA A 44 -9.15 11.76 12.91
CA ALA A 44 -10.09 10.65 12.90
C ALA A 44 -9.63 9.50 11.99
N GLU A 45 -10.08 8.30 12.31
CA GLU A 45 -9.84 7.12 11.48
C GLU A 45 -10.65 7.18 10.19
N ILE A 46 -9.99 6.87 9.06
CA ILE A 46 -10.58 6.84 7.72
C ILE A 46 -10.53 5.39 7.22
N VAL A 47 -11.65 4.82 6.83
CA VAL A 47 -11.68 3.47 6.24
C VAL A 47 -11.37 3.56 4.75
N ILE A 48 -10.27 2.96 4.31
CA ILE A 48 -9.92 2.83 2.89
C ILE A 48 -10.70 1.67 2.26
N ALA A 49 -10.74 0.53 2.95
CA ALA A 49 -11.40 -0.68 2.46
C ALA A 49 -11.91 -1.56 3.60
N LYS A 50 -13.15 -2.05 3.46
CA LYS A 50 -13.76 -3.05 4.36
C LYS A 50 -14.68 -3.98 3.56
N PRO A 51 -14.43 -5.31 3.52
CA PRO A 51 -13.25 -5.97 4.07
C PRO A 51 -11.97 -5.54 3.34
N GLY A 52 -10.82 -5.73 3.99
CA GLY A 52 -9.53 -5.45 3.37
C GLY A 52 -8.34 -5.86 4.21
N PHE A 53 -7.29 -6.33 3.54
CA PHE A 53 -6.01 -6.70 4.12
C PHE A 53 -4.94 -5.73 3.62
N GLN A 54 -4.19 -5.12 4.53
CA GLN A 54 -3.11 -4.20 4.17
C GLN A 54 -1.91 -4.97 3.63
N CYS A 55 -1.65 -4.78 2.34
CA CYS A 55 -0.70 -5.59 1.59
C CYS A 55 0.54 -4.79 1.23
N GLY A 56 1.22 -4.27 2.24
CA GLY A 56 2.52 -3.69 2.01
C GLY A 56 2.50 -2.29 1.41
N GLY A 57 1.66 -1.44 1.99
CA GLY A 57 1.89 0.00 1.97
C GLY A 57 1.32 0.81 0.82
N LEU A 58 1.61 2.10 0.91
CA LEU A 58 1.13 3.15 0.03
C LEU A 58 2.16 3.48 -1.05
N THR A 59 1.78 4.28 -2.03
CA THR A 59 2.73 4.91 -2.96
C THR A 59 2.25 6.32 -3.23
N VAL A 60 3.10 7.30 -2.91
CA VAL A 60 2.86 8.70 -3.27
C VAL A 60 3.44 8.93 -4.66
N ASP A 61 2.58 9.32 -5.57
CA ASP A 61 3.00 9.88 -6.86
C ASP A 61 3.46 11.30 -6.63
N GLU A 62 4.78 11.50 -6.65
CA GLU A 62 5.37 12.81 -6.38
C GLU A 62 5.22 13.78 -7.57
N ALA A 63 4.74 13.32 -8.73
CA ALA A 63 4.44 14.20 -9.86
C ALA A 63 3.05 14.84 -9.74
N SER A 64 2.06 14.10 -9.21
CA SER A 64 0.67 14.56 -9.10
C SER A 64 0.24 14.90 -7.67
N GLY A 65 0.89 14.32 -6.67
CA GLY A 65 0.46 14.37 -5.27
C GLY A 65 -0.55 13.29 -4.89
N ASP A 66 -0.93 12.42 -5.83
CA ASP A 66 -1.89 11.36 -5.57
C ASP A 66 -1.27 10.22 -4.76
N ILE A 67 -2.12 9.51 -4.04
CA ILE A 67 -1.70 8.43 -3.15
C ILE A 67 -2.44 7.17 -3.55
N LEU A 68 -1.69 6.10 -3.78
CA LEU A 68 -2.22 4.77 -4.08
C LEU A 68 -2.11 3.87 -2.84
N ALA A 69 -3.21 3.18 -2.52
CA ALA A 69 -3.27 2.13 -1.51
C ALA A 69 -3.57 0.79 -2.16
N PHE A 70 -2.82 -0.24 -1.77
CA PHE A 70 -2.90 -1.57 -2.33
C PHE A 70 -3.46 -2.52 -1.27
N VAL A 71 -4.61 -3.10 -1.55
CA VAL A 71 -5.40 -3.88 -0.60
C VAL A 71 -5.70 -5.23 -1.21
N GLU A 72 -5.36 -6.32 -0.53
CA GLU A 72 -5.85 -7.65 -0.93
C GLU A 72 -7.05 -8.05 -0.07
N ASP A 73 -7.82 -9.02 -0.55
CA ASP A 73 -9.00 -9.48 0.19
C ASP A 73 -8.65 -10.33 1.42
N ARG A 74 -7.45 -10.92 1.47
CA ARG A 74 -6.94 -11.79 2.54
C ARG A 74 -5.42 -11.96 2.43
N HIS A 75 -4.83 -12.73 3.34
CA HIS A 75 -3.43 -13.12 3.26
C HIS A 75 -3.10 -13.76 1.89
N PRO A 76 -1.95 -13.43 1.26
CA PRO A 76 -1.64 -13.77 -0.11
C PRO A 76 -1.45 -15.28 -0.38
N PRO A 77 -1.57 -15.67 -1.66
CA PRO A 77 -2.03 -14.82 -2.77
C PRO A 77 -3.55 -14.60 -2.73
N ALA A 78 -3.99 -13.40 -3.09
CA ALA A 78 -5.39 -12.99 -3.04
C ALA A 78 -5.69 -11.91 -4.09
N PRO A 79 -6.97 -11.74 -4.50
CA PRO A 79 -7.36 -10.64 -5.38
C PRO A 79 -6.92 -9.29 -4.81
N LEU A 80 -6.32 -8.47 -5.68
CA LEU A 80 -5.86 -7.13 -5.34
C LEU A 80 -6.92 -6.10 -5.72
N ARG A 81 -7.03 -5.05 -4.92
CA ARG A 81 -7.75 -3.82 -5.22
C ARG A 81 -6.81 -2.65 -5.00
N ILE A 82 -6.93 -1.62 -5.85
CA ILE A 82 -6.16 -0.39 -5.72
C ILE A 82 -7.14 0.75 -5.43
N PHE A 83 -6.82 1.53 -4.42
CA PHE A 83 -7.54 2.73 -4.04
C PHE A 83 -6.66 3.95 -4.27
N ARG A 84 -7.24 5.04 -4.77
CA ARG A 84 -6.55 6.31 -5.03
C ARG A 84 -7.17 7.41 -4.19
N SER A 85 -6.33 8.21 -3.58
CA SER A 85 -6.68 9.51 -3.01
C SER A 85 -6.04 10.60 -3.85
N THR A 86 -6.83 11.61 -4.20
CA THR A 86 -6.41 12.84 -4.91
C THR A 86 -6.54 14.07 -4.02
N ASP A 87 -6.83 13.88 -2.73
CA ASP A 87 -7.19 14.92 -1.78
C ASP A 87 -6.37 14.82 -0.49
N ASP A 88 -5.10 14.44 -0.62
CA ASP A 88 -4.14 14.33 0.47
C ASP A 88 -4.51 13.26 1.52
N GLY A 89 -5.08 12.14 1.07
CA GLY A 89 -5.43 10.99 1.91
C GLY A 89 -6.77 11.13 2.66
N LYS A 90 -7.57 12.16 2.36
CA LYS A 90 -8.84 12.44 3.05
C LYS A 90 -9.96 11.51 2.59
N SER A 91 -10.01 11.19 1.29
CA SER A 91 -10.95 10.23 0.71
C SER A 91 -10.27 9.31 -0.27
N TRP A 92 -10.87 8.13 -0.49
CA TRP A 92 -10.29 7.06 -1.28
C TRP A 92 -11.34 6.48 -2.23
N LYS A 93 -10.96 6.30 -3.49
CA LYS A 93 -11.80 5.66 -4.51
C LYS A 93 -11.10 4.45 -5.07
N GLN A 94 -11.81 3.33 -5.17
CA GLN A 94 -11.29 2.17 -5.89
C GLN A 94 -11.13 2.54 -7.38
N ILE A 95 -10.01 2.15 -7.97
CA ILE A 95 -9.71 2.36 -9.38
C ILE A 95 -9.59 1.04 -10.12
N GLU A 96 -9.88 1.06 -11.41
CA GLU A 96 -9.53 -0.05 -12.29
C GLU A 96 -8.02 -0.09 -12.53
N PHE A 97 -7.50 -1.30 -12.70
CA PHE A 97 -6.08 -1.52 -12.93
C PHE A 97 -5.85 -2.81 -13.71
N ARG A 98 -4.66 -2.94 -14.30
CA ARG A 98 -4.21 -4.17 -14.93
C ARG A 98 -2.80 -4.51 -14.45
N ILE A 99 -2.66 -5.67 -13.82
CA ILE A 99 -1.36 -6.25 -13.50
C ILE A 99 -1.04 -7.30 -14.55
N LYS A 100 0.17 -7.24 -15.09
CA LYS A 100 0.72 -8.24 -16.00
C LYS A 100 1.61 -9.19 -15.22
N PRO A 101 1.71 -10.47 -15.61
CA PRO A 101 2.70 -11.36 -15.06
C PRO A 101 4.12 -10.89 -15.43
N ASP A 102 5.11 -11.42 -14.72
CA ASP A 102 6.50 -11.29 -15.11
C ASP A 102 6.84 -12.17 -16.34
N SER A 103 8.12 -12.20 -16.73
CA SER A 103 8.59 -12.97 -17.89
C SER A 103 8.44 -14.50 -17.75
N LYS A 104 8.14 -15.01 -16.55
CA LYS A 104 7.89 -16.43 -16.26
C LYS A 104 6.40 -16.75 -16.16
N GLY A 105 5.51 -15.78 -16.38
CA GLY A 105 4.07 -15.95 -16.22
C GLY A 105 3.59 -15.80 -14.77
N ASN A 106 4.46 -15.37 -13.84
CA ASN A 106 4.13 -15.30 -12.43
C ASN A 106 3.48 -13.96 -12.07
N MET A 107 2.39 -14.01 -11.30
CA MET A 107 1.67 -12.82 -10.86
C MET A 107 2.25 -12.26 -9.57
N PRO A 108 2.53 -10.94 -9.50
CA PRO A 108 3.04 -10.32 -8.29
C PRO A 108 1.93 -10.16 -7.23
N SER A 109 2.31 -10.33 -5.97
CA SER A 109 1.54 -9.89 -4.79
C SER A 109 2.21 -8.68 -4.17
N MET A 110 1.41 -7.79 -3.60
CA MET A 110 1.91 -6.59 -2.93
C MET A 110 2.23 -6.85 -1.45
N HIS A 111 1.73 -7.96 -0.91
CA HIS A 111 1.77 -8.25 0.52
C HIS A 111 3.16 -8.28 1.14
N MET A 112 3.28 -7.73 2.36
CA MET A 112 4.55 -7.64 3.12
C MET A 112 5.71 -6.97 2.35
N ASN A 113 5.40 -6.14 1.36
CA ASN A 113 6.38 -5.26 0.72
C ASN A 113 6.26 -3.84 1.29
N GLU A 114 7.29 -3.01 1.26
CA GLU A 114 7.18 -1.63 1.76
C GLU A 114 6.55 -0.68 0.74
N HIS A 115 6.43 0.60 1.10
CA HIS A 115 5.89 1.62 0.22
C HIS A 115 6.69 1.74 -1.09
N GLY A 116 6.01 2.18 -2.15
CA GLY A 116 6.65 2.51 -3.43
C GLY A 116 7.31 3.89 -3.42
N ILE A 117 7.99 4.20 -4.52
CA ILE A 117 8.64 5.49 -4.80
C ILE A 117 8.26 6.01 -6.18
N THR A 118 8.47 7.32 -6.39
CA THR A 118 8.43 7.94 -7.71
C THR A 118 9.87 8.16 -8.21
N LEU A 119 10.17 7.75 -9.43
CA LEU A 119 11.47 8.03 -10.04
C LEU A 119 11.62 9.53 -10.32
N ARG A 120 12.68 10.15 -9.79
CA ARG A 120 12.95 11.59 -9.96
C ARG A 120 13.85 11.96 -11.14
N HIS A 121 14.59 10.99 -11.68
CA HIS A 121 15.65 11.24 -12.67
C HIS A 121 15.60 10.25 -13.85
N GLY A 122 16.29 10.60 -14.93
CA GLY A 122 16.48 9.75 -16.11
C GLY A 122 15.27 9.68 -17.04
N LYS A 123 15.37 8.83 -18.07
CA LYS A 123 14.36 8.67 -19.14
C LYS A 123 12.98 8.20 -18.63
N GLN A 124 12.92 7.65 -17.43
CA GLN A 124 11.70 7.12 -16.81
C GLN A 124 11.25 7.95 -15.61
N LYS A 125 11.70 9.21 -15.49
CA LYS A 125 11.23 10.16 -14.48
C LYS A 125 9.69 10.20 -14.46
N GLY A 126 9.11 10.22 -13.27
CA GLY A 126 7.66 10.18 -13.01
C GLY A 126 7.08 8.77 -12.92
N ARG A 127 7.85 7.73 -13.25
CA ARG A 127 7.39 6.34 -13.08
C ARG A 127 7.30 5.97 -11.60
N LEU A 128 6.19 5.35 -11.21
CA LEU A 128 6.05 4.70 -9.90
C LEU A 128 6.72 3.33 -9.91
N ILE A 129 7.48 3.03 -8.87
CA ILE A 129 8.09 1.72 -8.63
C ILE A 129 7.73 1.27 -7.24
N ARG A 130 7.34 0.01 -7.09
CA ARG A 130 7.12 -0.60 -5.78
C ARG A 130 7.67 -2.01 -5.71
N PRO A 131 8.08 -2.47 -4.52
CA PRO A 131 8.39 -3.88 -4.29
C PRO A 131 7.13 -4.75 -4.39
N SER A 132 7.35 -5.99 -4.81
CA SER A 132 6.34 -7.04 -4.90
C SER A 132 6.98 -8.39 -4.62
N ARG A 133 6.17 -9.41 -4.31
CA ARG A 133 6.65 -10.78 -4.10
C ARG A 133 5.82 -11.77 -4.90
N PHE A 134 6.46 -12.81 -5.40
CA PHE A 134 5.78 -14.02 -5.88
C PHE A 134 5.71 -15.08 -4.78
N TYR A 135 4.50 -15.61 -4.54
CA TYR A 135 4.23 -16.61 -3.49
C TYR A 135 4.09 -18.04 -4.01
N ALA A 136 4.45 -18.33 -5.27
CA ALA A 136 4.33 -19.68 -5.84
C ALA A 136 2.93 -20.31 -5.66
N GLY A 137 1.88 -19.49 -5.68
CA GLY A 137 0.49 -19.90 -5.49
C GLY A 137 0.03 -20.06 -4.04
N LYS A 138 0.91 -20.11 -3.03
CA LYS A 138 0.53 -20.15 -1.60
C LYS A 138 1.69 -19.80 -0.65
N ASN A 139 1.37 -19.13 0.46
CA ASN A 139 2.33 -18.88 1.53
C ASN A 139 2.46 -20.08 2.50
N GLU A 140 3.09 -21.17 2.05
CA GLU A 140 3.38 -22.34 2.88
C GLU A 140 4.85 -22.75 2.77
N SER A 141 5.39 -23.38 3.82
CA SER A 141 6.83 -23.66 3.94
C SER A 141 7.39 -24.50 2.79
N ALA A 142 6.63 -25.47 2.30
CA ALA A 142 6.98 -26.29 1.15
C ALA A 142 7.24 -25.45 -0.13
N ARG A 143 6.66 -24.25 -0.22
CA ARG A 143 6.77 -23.37 -1.39
C ARG A 143 7.77 -22.24 -1.27
N TRP A 144 8.32 -22.01 -0.08
CA TRP A 144 9.28 -20.92 0.16
C TRP A 144 10.49 -20.93 -0.78
N PRO A 145 11.07 -22.09 -1.17
CA PRO A 145 12.19 -22.09 -2.12
C PRO A 145 11.85 -21.54 -3.52
N GLN A 146 10.56 -21.42 -3.87
CA GLN A 146 10.11 -20.84 -5.12
C GLN A 146 9.61 -19.39 -4.98
N HIS A 147 9.58 -18.84 -3.76
CA HIS A 147 9.25 -17.44 -3.54
C HIS A 147 10.42 -16.55 -3.96
N TYR A 148 10.11 -15.38 -4.50
CA TYR A 148 11.10 -14.35 -4.78
C TYR A 148 10.47 -12.96 -4.73
N THR A 149 11.33 -11.96 -4.57
CA THR A 149 11.02 -10.53 -4.56
C THR A 149 11.81 -9.87 -5.68
#